data_AF-A0A7Y9UQH4-F1
#
_entry.id   AF-A0A7Y9UQH4-F1
#
_cell.length_a   1.000
_cell.length_b   1.000
_cell.length_c   1.000
_cell.angle_alpha   90.00
_cell.angle_beta   90.00
_cell.angle_gamma   90.00
#
_symmetry.space_group_name_H-M   'P 1'
#
loop_
_entity.id
_entity.type
_entity.pdbx_description
1 polymer ?
#
loop_
_entity_poly.entity_id
_entity_poly.type
_entity_poly.pdbx_seq_one_letter_code
_entity_poly.pdbx_strand_id
1 'polypeptide(L)'
;MTLAACLVLIAGLGACAGSGDTGTVGTPAEPVTLTIEATSWNGWAESPSPAVPEVTTEEVHLGSEVTIEAMGPVTFEVTEVGDGEIRLHSSQRLAPATPSGGTNLNDLVDEFTVTEGTVTRLATPTMDAGVDLELTIE
;
A
#
# COMPACT_ATOMS: atom_id res chain seq x y z
N MET A 1 -47.28 -52.08 23.79
CA MET A 1 -46.47 -52.11 25.02
C MET A 1 -45.48 -53.25 24.89
N THR A 2 -44.25 -53.01 25.38
CA THR A 2 -43.11 -53.94 25.59
C THR A 2 -41.83 -53.47 24.90
N LEU A 3 -41.08 -52.69 25.70
CA LEU A 3 -39.63 -52.70 25.95
C LEU A 3 -38.62 -52.49 24.80
N ALA A 4 -37.90 -51.39 24.99
CA ALA A 4 -36.63 -51.00 24.40
C ALA A 4 -35.56 -52.09 24.45
N ALA A 5 -34.79 -52.19 23.37
CA ALA A 5 -33.45 -52.74 23.36
C ALA A 5 -32.50 -51.68 22.79
N CYS A 6 -31.69 -51.12 23.68
CA CYS A 6 -30.61 -50.20 23.39
C CYS A 6 -29.45 -51.02 22.80
N LEU A 7 -29.11 -50.82 21.52
CA LEU A 7 -27.89 -51.37 20.94
C LEU A 7 -27.02 -50.20 20.45
N VAL A 8 -26.09 -49.82 21.33
CA VAL A 8 -24.99 -48.90 21.04
C VAL A 8 -23.98 -49.68 20.17
N LEU A 9 -23.87 -49.32 18.89
CA LEU A 9 -22.78 -49.81 18.03
C LEU A 9 -21.77 -48.67 17.85
N ILE A 10 -20.70 -48.72 18.65
CA ILE A 10 -19.49 -47.90 18.45
C ILE A 10 -18.67 -48.62 17.38
N ALA A 11 -18.79 -48.16 16.13
CA ALA A 11 -17.86 -48.53 15.06
C ALA A 11 -16.87 -47.39 14.87
N GLY A 12 -15.76 -47.46 15.60
CA GLY A 12 -14.58 -46.67 15.33
C GLY A 12 -13.92 -47.13 14.04
N LEU A 13 -13.89 -46.27 13.04
CA LEU A 13 -12.92 -46.31 11.95
C LEU A 13 -12.21 -44.98 11.97
N GLY A 14 -11.01 -44.98 12.56
CA GLY A 14 -10.06 -43.89 12.47
C GLY A 14 -9.65 -43.73 11.01
N ALA A 15 -10.22 -42.71 10.35
CA ALA A 15 -9.66 -42.20 9.12
C ALA A 15 -8.38 -41.44 9.49
N CYS A 16 -7.26 -41.96 9.02
CA CYS A 16 -5.95 -41.37 9.17
C CYS A 16 -5.99 -39.90 8.75
N ALA A 17 -5.68 -39.03 9.70
CA ALA A 17 -5.28 -37.66 9.47
C ALA A 17 -4.02 -37.67 8.60
N GLY A 18 -4.21 -37.62 7.29
CA GLY A 18 -3.21 -37.12 6.37
C GLY A 18 -3.36 -35.60 6.37
N SER A 19 -2.67 -34.92 7.29
CA SER A 19 -2.41 -33.48 7.21
C SER A 19 -1.47 -33.23 6.03
N GLY A 20 -2.01 -33.41 4.82
CA GLY A 20 -1.48 -32.77 3.64
C GLY A 20 -1.92 -31.33 3.72
N ASP A 21 -0.98 -30.49 4.15
CA ASP A 21 -0.99 -29.05 4.03
C ASP A 21 -1.47 -28.66 2.63
N THR A 22 -2.78 -28.54 2.45
CA THR A 22 -3.36 -27.79 1.35
C THR A 22 -2.99 -26.37 1.65
N GLY A 23 -1.81 -25.96 1.17
CA GLY A 23 -1.32 -24.60 1.30
C GLY A 23 -2.48 -23.67 1.08
N THR A 24 -2.85 -22.96 2.15
CA THR A 24 -3.91 -21.98 2.11
C THR A 24 -3.54 -21.05 0.97
N VAL A 25 -4.22 -21.19 -0.16
CA VAL A 25 -4.23 -20.16 -1.19
C VAL A 25 -4.85 -18.99 -0.44
N GLY A 26 -3.99 -18.11 0.09
CA GLY A 26 -4.42 -16.93 0.82
C GLY A 26 -5.48 -16.27 -0.04
N THR A 27 -6.64 -15.99 0.55
CA THR A 27 -7.68 -15.21 -0.11
C THR A 27 -6.99 -14.00 -0.74
N PRO A 28 -7.17 -13.74 -2.04
CA PRO A 28 -6.63 -12.53 -2.65
C PRO A 28 -7.03 -11.34 -1.78
N ALA A 29 -6.06 -10.51 -1.39
CA ALA A 29 -6.35 -9.30 -0.64
C ALA A 29 -7.39 -8.49 -1.43
N GLU A 30 -8.35 -7.90 -0.72
CA GLU A 30 -9.34 -7.04 -1.36
C GLU A 30 -8.63 -5.82 -1.97
N PRO A 31 -9.09 -5.31 -3.13
CA PRO A 31 -8.54 -4.09 -3.70
C PRO A 31 -8.67 -2.91 -2.75
N VAL A 32 -7.73 -1.98 -2.82
CA VAL A 32 -7.65 -0.78 -1.97
C VAL A 32 -7.71 0.46 -2.85
N THR A 33 -8.39 1.52 -2.42
CA THR A 33 -8.39 2.79 -3.15
C THR A 33 -7.16 3.59 -2.78
N LEU A 34 -6.22 3.77 -3.71
CA LEU A 34 -5.03 4.60 -3.53
C LEU A 34 -5.31 6.00 -4.09
N THR A 35 -5.08 7.03 -3.28
CA THR A 35 -5.04 8.43 -3.73
C THR A 35 -3.63 8.99 -3.61
N ILE A 36 -3.18 9.66 -4.67
CA ILE A 36 -1.87 10.32 -4.77
C ILE A 36 -2.12 11.78 -5.14
N GLU A 37 -1.72 12.69 -4.27
CA GLU A 37 -1.68 14.12 -4.56
C GLU A 37 -0.24 14.54 -4.85
N ALA A 38 -0.01 15.13 -6.02
CA ALA A 38 1.28 15.62 -6.49
C ALA A 38 1.26 17.15 -6.58
N THR A 39 2.07 17.82 -5.77
CA THR A 39 2.17 19.28 -5.73
C THR A 39 3.55 19.72 -6.20
N SER A 40 3.63 20.34 -7.38
CA SER A 40 4.88 20.87 -7.90
C SER A 40 5.30 22.14 -7.15
N TRP A 41 6.60 22.34 -6.97
CA TRP A 41 7.16 23.56 -6.37
C TRP A 41 8.44 24.00 -7.07
N ASN A 42 8.74 25.30 -6.97
CA ASN A 42 9.96 25.91 -7.48
C ASN A 42 10.56 26.84 -6.42
N GLY A 43 11.73 26.47 -5.88
CA GLY A 43 12.45 27.21 -4.85
C GLY A 43 13.02 28.54 -5.33
N TRP A 44 13.04 28.77 -6.65
CA TRP A 44 13.53 30.02 -7.27
C TRP A 44 12.42 31.03 -7.56
N ALA A 45 11.15 30.72 -7.27
CA ALA A 45 10.04 31.63 -7.52
C ALA A 45 10.07 32.81 -6.52
N GLU A 46 10.18 34.05 -7.02
CA GLU A 46 10.14 35.27 -6.20
C GLU A 46 8.79 35.47 -5.51
N SER A 47 7.73 34.90 -6.08
CA SER A 47 6.39 34.80 -5.50
C SER A 47 5.74 33.54 -6.04
N PRO A 48 5.84 32.40 -5.35
CA PRO A 48 5.19 31.19 -5.81
C PRO A 48 3.68 31.44 -5.78
N SER A 49 3.03 31.35 -6.94
CA SER A 49 1.59 31.11 -6.96
C SER A 49 1.36 29.76 -6.27
N PRO A 50 0.27 29.60 -5.50
CA PRO A 50 -0.04 28.31 -4.91
C PRO A 50 -0.14 27.29 -6.04
N ALA A 51 0.68 26.24 -5.97
CA ALA A 51 0.59 25.16 -6.92
C ALA A 51 -0.75 24.45 -6.73
N VAL A 52 -1.39 24.11 -7.84
CA VAL A 52 -2.60 23.29 -7.85
C VAL A 52 -2.15 21.83 -7.82
N PRO A 53 -2.54 21.04 -6.81
CA PRO A 53 -2.19 19.62 -6.77
C PRO A 53 -2.83 18.86 -7.94
N GLU A 54 -2.08 17.95 -8.53
CA GLU A 54 -2.61 16.92 -9.42
C GLU A 54 -3.00 15.71 -8.58
N VAL A 55 -4.25 15.26 -8.71
CA VAL A 55 -4.79 14.15 -7.90
C VAL A 55 -5.04 12.96 -8.80
N THR A 56 -4.47 11.81 -8.42
CA THR A 56 -4.71 10.51 -9.06
C THR A 56 -5.35 9.58 -8.03
N THR A 57 -6.50 8.99 -8.37
CA THR A 57 -7.20 8.04 -7.51
C THR A 57 -7.48 6.78 -8.32
N GLU A 58 -6.99 5.64 -7.86
CA GLU A 58 -7.10 4.36 -8.55
C GLU A 58 -7.39 3.23 -7.55
N GLU A 59 -8.19 2.26 -7.96
CA GLU A 59 -8.35 1.01 -7.24
C GLU A 59 -7.15 0.09 -7.56
N VAL A 60 -6.40 -0.30 -6.54
CA VAL A 60 -5.16 -1.07 -6.70
C VAL A 60 -5.21 -2.42 -6.00
N HIS A 61 -4.51 -3.38 -6.57
CA HIS A 61 -4.30 -4.73 -6.04
C HIS A 61 -2.80 -5.08 -6.13
N LEU A 62 -2.39 -6.18 -5.50
CA LEU A 62 -1.02 -6.68 -5.60
C LEU A 62 -0.56 -6.76 -7.08
N GLY A 63 0.58 -6.14 -7.39
CA GLY A 63 1.15 -6.03 -8.74
C GLY A 63 0.57 -4.91 -9.61
N SER A 64 -0.34 -4.09 -9.09
CA SER A 64 -0.80 -2.88 -9.79
C SER A 64 0.33 -1.86 -9.91
N GLU A 65 0.35 -1.14 -11.04
CA GLU A 65 1.26 -0.03 -11.28
C GLU A 65 0.44 1.26 -11.49
N VAL A 66 0.80 2.33 -10.77
CA VAL A 66 0.23 3.67 -10.93
C VAL A 66 1.35 4.63 -11.31
N THR A 67 1.20 5.35 -12.41
CA THR A 67 2.19 6.33 -12.87
C THR A 67 1.62 7.73 -12.77
N ILE A 68 2.38 8.62 -12.12
CA ILE A 68 2.09 10.06 -12.09
C ILE A 68 3.12 10.83 -12.92
N GLU A 69 2.68 11.91 -13.58
CA GLU A 69 3.52 12.78 -14.40
C GLU A 69 4.08 13.94 -13.55
N ALA A 70 5.02 13.64 -12.64
CA ALA A 70 5.50 14.56 -11.60
C ALA A 70 6.89 15.15 -11.90
N MET A 71 6.98 16.16 -12.78
CA MET A 71 8.27 16.69 -13.29
C MET A 71 9.19 15.57 -13.82
N GLY A 72 8.56 14.55 -14.41
CA GLY A 72 9.14 13.26 -14.79
C GLY A 72 8.23 12.13 -14.31
N PRO A 73 8.09 11.01 -15.06
CA PRO A 73 7.19 9.95 -14.66
C PRO A 73 7.73 9.24 -13.41
N VAL A 74 6.86 9.07 -12.40
CA VAL A 74 7.11 8.22 -11.23
C VAL A 74 6.05 7.13 -11.23
N THR A 75 6.49 5.89 -11.41
CA THR A 75 5.65 4.69 -11.29
C THR A 75 5.77 4.11 -9.88
N PHE A 76 4.63 3.80 -9.26
CA PHE A 76 4.49 3.07 -8.01
C PHE A 76 3.91 1.69 -8.28
N GLU A 77 4.63 0.64 -7.89
CA GLU A 77 4.20 -0.75 -7.93
C GLU A 77 3.69 -1.18 -6.54
N VAL A 78 2.51 -1.79 -6.49
CA VAL A 78 1.98 -2.38 -5.26
C VAL A 78 2.61 -3.74 -5.03
N THR A 79 3.44 -3.85 -3.99
CA THR A 79 4.21 -5.06 -3.68
C THR A 79 3.59 -5.90 -2.57
N GLU A 80 2.78 -5.30 -1.70
CA GLU A 80 2.03 -5.98 -0.64
C GLU A 80 0.70 -5.23 -0.38
N VAL A 81 -0.37 -5.97 -0.04
CA VAL A 81 -1.69 -5.44 0.35
C VAL A 81 -2.24 -6.29 1.49
N GLY A 82 -2.64 -5.67 2.60
CA GLY A 82 -3.25 -6.36 3.73
C GLY A 82 -3.31 -5.50 4.98
N ASP A 83 -4.09 -5.91 5.98
CA ASP A 83 -4.10 -5.30 7.32
C ASP A 83 -4.28 -3.76 7.39
N GLY A 84 -4.99 -3.16 6.41
CA GLY A 84 -5.18 -1.71 6.35
C GLY A 84 -3.92 -0.95 5.88
N GLU A 85 -3.02 -1.62 5.17
CA GLU A 85 -1.82 -1.05 4.59
C GLU A 85 -1.52 -1.61 3.19
N ILE A 86 -0.80 -0.81 2.41
CA ILE A 86 -0.16 -1.26 1.18
C ILE A 86 1.32 -0.92 1.22
N ARG A 87 2.15 -1.79 0.64
CA ARG A 87 3.57 -1.50 0.41
C ARG A 87 3.79 -1.15 -1.04
N LEU A 88 4.43 -0.01 -1.28
CA LEU A 88 4.72 0.50 -2.60
C LEU A 88 6.23 0.44 -2.86
N HIS A 89 6.61 0.09 -4.09
CA HIS A 89 7.93 0.31 -4.65
C HIS A 89 7.85 1.39 -5.73
N SER A 90 8.68 2.43 -5.62
CA SER A 90 8.76 3.54 -6.55
C SER A 90 9.91 3.37 -7.53
N SER A 91 9.64 3.66 -8.81
CA SER A 91 10.65 3.72 -9.88
C SER A 91 11.79 4.73 -9.63
N GLN A 92 11.60 5.68 -8.70
CA GLN A 92 12.58 6.68 -8.29
C GLN A 92 12.75 6.67 -6.77
N ARG A 93 13.97 6.96 -6.30
CA ARG A 93 14.21 7.18 -4.88
C ARG A 93 13.67 8.54 -4.46
N LEU A 94 12.76 8.53 -3.50
CA LEU A 94 12.09 9.70 -2.96
C LEU A 94 12.61 10.01 -1.57
N ALA A 95 12.51 11.26 -1.18
CA ALA A 95 12.94 11.71 0.13
C ALA A 95 11.70 11.77 1.06
N PRO A 96 11.68 11.03 2.17
CA PRO A 96 10.55 11.01 3.09
C PRO A 96 10.50 12.28 3.94
N ALA A 97 9.31 12.63 4.41
CA ALA A 97 9.16 13.71 5.37
C ALA A 97 9.84 13.40 6.71
N THR A 98 10.41 14.42 7.36
CA THR A 98 10.91 14.27 8.74
C THR A 98 9.81 14.51 9.77
N PRO A 99 9.92 13.96 11.00
CA PRO A 99 8.96 14.25 12.08
C PRO A 99 8.84 15.74 12.44
N SER A 100 9.88 16.53 12.20
CA SER A 100 9.89 17.98 12.42
C SER A 100 9.33 18.81 11.25
N GLY A 101 8.90 18.14 10.17
CA GLY A 101 8.51 18.78 8.91
C GLY A 101 9.68 18.91 7.92
N GLY A 102 9.35 19.16 6.65
CA GLY A 102 10.33 19.16 5.55
C GLY A 102 10.81 17.77 5.16
N THR A 103 11.75 17.71 4.21
CA THR A 103 12.12 16.49 3.50
C THR A 103 13.54 16.00 3.88
N ASN A 104 13.70 14.71 4.12
CA ASN A 104 15.00 14.11 4.46
C ASN A 104 15.81 13.72 3.22
N LEU A 105 16.63 14.64 2.71
CA LEU A 105 17.48 14.39 1.55
C LEU A 105 18.63 13.40 1.79
N ASN A 106 18.86 12.99 3.05
CA ASN A 106 19.94 12.04 3.40
C ASN A 106 19.44 10.59 3.51
N ASP A 107 18.12 10.36 3.42
CA ASP A 107 17.51 9.05 3.64
C ASP A 107 16.49 8.76 2.54
N LEU A 108 16.98 8.52 1.34
CA LEU A 108 16.11 8.31 0.19
C LEU A 108 15.56 6.87 0.20
N VAL A 109 14.27 6.73 -0.05
CA VAL A 109 13.55 5.46 -0.08
C VAL A 109 12.93 5.23 -1.46
N ASP A 110 12.97 4.00 -1.94
CA ASP A 110 12.20 3.51 -3.08
C ASP A 110 11.04 2.62 -2.60
N GLU A 111 11.17 1.98 -1.44
CA GLU A 111 10.09 1.24 -0.79
C GLU A 111 9.52 1.97 0.43
N PHE A 112 8.19 1.99 0.55
CA PHE A 112 7.50 2.59 1.70
C PHE A 112 6.09 2.02 1.87
N THR A 113 5.53 2.20 3.06
CA THR A 113 4.19 1.73 3.42
C THR A 113 3.22 2.91 3.49
N VAL A 114 2.04 2.73 2.92
CA VAL A 114 0.90 3.63 3.10
C VAL A 114 -0.13 2.93 3.98
N THR A 115 -0.49 3.57 5.09
CA THR A 115 -1.42 3.02 6.09
C THR A 115 -2.74 3.79 6.05
N GLU A 116 -3.85 3.07 6.17
CA GLU A 116 -5.21 3.63 6.22
C GLU A 116 -5.31 4.73 7.28
N GLY A 117 -5.96 5.83 6.92
CA GLY A 117 -6.14 6.99 7.80
C GLY A 117 -4.87 7.81 8.09
N THR A 118 -3.72 7.48 7.48
CA THR A 118 -2.46 8.21 7.64
C THR A 118 -1.94 8.72 6.30
N VAL A 119 -1.54 10.00 6.26
CA VAL A 119 -0.91 10.60 5.07
C VAL A 119 0.57 10.24 5.05
N THR A 120 0.98 9.51 4.02
CA THR A 120 2.40 9.26 3.73
C THR A 120 2.94 10.39 2.88
N ARG A 121 4.02 11.05 3.33
CA ARG A 121 4.61 12.21 2.67
C ARG A 121 6.00 11.91 2.13
N LEU A 122 6.18 12.13 0.85
CA LEU A 122 7.44 11.97 0.11
C LEU A 122 7.67 13.20 -0.77
N ALA A 123 8.90 13.40 -1.23
CA ALA A 123 9.19 14.41 -2.24
C ALA A 123 10.37 14.01 -3.13
N THR A 124 10.48 14.62 -4.30
CA THR A 124 11.66 14.48 -5.15
C THR A 124 12.91 15.00 -4.42
N PRO A 125 14.07 14.33 -4.50
CA PRO A 125 15.26 14.64 -3.69
C PRO A 125 16.08 15.82 -4.24
N THR A 126 15.48 17.01 -4.23
CA THR A 126 16.04 18.24 -4.83
C THR A 126 15.68 19.46 -3.99
N MET A 127 16.46 20.54 -4.12
CA MET A 127 16.24 21.82 -3.43
C MET A 127 15.80 22.95 -4.36
N ASP A 128 15.92 22.76 -5.67
CA ASP A 128 15.73 23.82 -6.66
C ASP A 128 14.29 23.90 -7.15
N ALA A 129 13.74 22.77 -7.55
CA ALA A 129 12.35 22.57 -7.94
C ALA A 129 12.06 21.08 -7.84
N GLY A 130 10.81 20.72 -7.54
CA GLY A 130 10.44 19.35 -7.28
C GLY A 130 8.94 19.14 -7.15
N VAL A 131 8.57 17.95 -6.69
CA VAL A 131 7.19 17.58 -6.40
C VAL A 131 7.11 17.01 -4.98
N ASP A 132 6.15 17.52 -4.22
CA ASP A 132 5.70 16.93 -2.96
C ASP A 132 4.57 15.96 -3.24
N LEU A 133 4.62 14.79 -2.61
CA LEU A 133 3.71 13.68 -2.79
C LEU A 133 3.03 13.36 -1.47
N GLU A 134 1.70 13.38 -1.47
CA GLU A 134 0.88 12.90 -0.37
C GLU A 134 0.10 11.66 -0.84
N LEU A 135 0.29 10.54 -0.15
CA LEU A 135 -0.36 9.27 -0.48
C LEU A 135 -1.26 8.82 0.68
N THR A 136 -2.48 8.40 0.35
CA THR A 136 -3.47 7.84 1.29
C THR A 136 -4.17 6.63 0.69
N ILE A 137 -4.71 5.79 1.58
CA ILE A 137 -5.57 4.67 1.19
C ILE A 137 -6.90 4.67 1.96
N GLU A 138 -7.93 4.14 1.29
CA GLU A 138 -9.31 3.90 1.79
C GLU A 138 -9.84 2.52 1.33
#